data_AF-A0A3D1JVN3-F1
#
_entry.id   AF-A0A3D1JVN3-F1
#
_cell.length_a   1.000
_cell.length_b   1.000
_cell.length_c   1.000
_cell.angle_alpha   90.00
_cell.angle_beta   90.00
_cell.angle_gamma   90.00
#
_symmetry.space_group_name_H-M   'P 1'
#
loop_
_entity.id
_entity.type
_entity.pdbx_description
1 polymer ?
#
loop_
_entity_poly.entity_id
_entity_poly.type
_entity_poly.pdbx_seq_one_letter_code
_entity_poly.pdbx_strand_id
1 'polypeptide(L)'
;YQNLVRNFDENAPLSVHLCAFPTADEKAVDKNLEDGMKEVINVVTLGRAARNKANVKNRQPLSVLYVKGKPLTEELKTLVADELNVKKVLGSVSDRDFITYELKPQLKTIGPKYGPLLGKIKAFLAEADGFEIVDAVENGVYTTEIDGKTVEFAKDDLLVAVKDRPGFAAETEGDITVILNTDVTPELVSEGLAREVVSKVQTMRKEAGFEVVDHIVIGLKASDEVKKAVQDNAFVKKVTLADAVSDELDGYVKEWDFGGETVTLSVKKVK
;
A
#
# COMPACT_ATOMS: atom_id res chain seq x y z
N TYR A 1 23.99 19.55 -23.90
CA TYR A 1 25.24 20.10 -23.35
C TYR A 1 25.24 21.63 -23.39
N GLN A 2 25.12 22.28 -24.55
CA GLN A 2 25.03 23.75 -24.67
C GLN A 2 23.93 24.34 -23.76
N ASN A 3 22.70 23.85 -23.86
CA ASN A 3 21.58 24.38 -23.07
C ASN A 3 21.55 23.92 -21.59
N LEU A 4 22.27 22.86 -21.25
CA LEU A 4 22.17 22.18 -19.94
C LEU A 4 23.36 22.46 -19.03
N VAL A 5 24.54 22.71 -19.59
CA VAL A 5 25.79 22.91 -18.84
C VAL A 5 26.34 24.30 -19.13
N ARG A 6 26.51 24.69 -20.40
CA ARG A 6 27.12 25.98 -20.73
C ARG A 6 26.28 27.21 -20.38
N ASN A 7 24.97 27.03 -20.17
CA ASN A 7 24.11 28.08 -19.60
C ASN A 7 24.39 28.35 -18.11
N PHE A 8 25.04 27.43 -17.41
CA PHE A 8 25.34 27.51 -15.97
C PHE A 8 26.85 27.55 -15.68
N ASP A 9 27.69 27.10 -16.63
CA ASP A 9 29.15 27.15 -16.58
C ASP A 9 29.71 27.54 -17.96
N GLU A 10 30.07 28.82 -18.14
CA GLU A 10 30.58 29.36 -19.40
C GLU A 10 31.91 28.71 -19.84
N ASN A 11 32.69 28.19 -18.88
CA ASN A 11 34.00 27.59 -19.10
C ASN A 11 33.93 26.12 -19.52
N ALA A 12 32.76 25.50 -19.46
CA ALA A 12 32.58 24.12 -19.87
C ALA A 12 32.82 23.93 -21.40
N PRO A 13 33.39 22.79 -21.84
CA PRO A 13 33.71 22.51 -23.24
C PRO A 13 32.55 22.72 -24.22
N LEU A 14 32.84 23.02 -25.49
CA LEU A 14 31.78 23.25 -26.50
C LEU A 14 30.91 22.02 -26.80
N SER A 15 31.34 20.82 -26.41
CA SER A 15 30.59 19.60 -26.67
C SER A 15 30.87 18.59 -25.57
N VAL A 16 29.88 17.74 -25.28
CA VAL A 16 30.07 16.61 -24.36
C VAL A 16 31.19 15.67 -24.84
N HIS A 17 31.42 15.59 -26.16
CA HIS A 17 32.50 14.81 -26.75
C HIS A 17 33.90 15.36 -26.47
N LEU A 18 33.99 16.60 -25.98
CA LEU A 18 35.25 17.25 -25.60
C LEU A 18 35.49 17.20 -24.09
N CYS A 19 34.55 16.67 -23.31
CA CYS A 19 34.73 16.47 -21.88
C CYS A 19 35.66 15.28 -21.62
N ALA A 20 36.49 15.40 -20.58
CA ALA A 20 37.15 14.23 -20.02
C ALA A 20 36.09 13.24 -19.50
N PHE A 21 36.39 11.95 -19.61
CA PHE A 21 35.57 10.94 -18.96
C PHE A 21 35.65 11.12 -17.43
N PRO A 22 34.54 11.06 -16.69
CA PRO A 22 34.57 11.28 -15.25
C PRO A 22 35.42 10.22 -14.55
N THR A 23 36.26 10.66 -13.62
CA THR A 23 37.01 9.78 -12.71
C THR A 23 36.24 9.65 -11.40
N ALA A 24 36.17 8.44 -10.85
CA ALA A 24 35.50 8.20 -9.58
C ALA A 24 36.17 9.00 -8.46
N ASP A 25 35.35 9.66 -7.63
CA ASP A 25 35.80 10.21 -6.35
C ASP A 25 35.53 9.19 -5.25
N GLU A 26 36.57 8.47 -4.85
CA GLU A 26 36.50 7.44 -3.81
C GLU A 26 35.98 7.98 -2.47
N LYS A 27 36.09 9.30 -2.21
CA LYS A 27 35.56 9.90 -0.98
C LYS A 27 34.04 10.07 -0.99
N ALA A 28 33.44 10.08 -2.17
CA ALA A 28 31.99 10.14 -2.33
C ALA A 28 31.33 8.75 -2.28
N VAL A 29 32.12 7.67 -2.26
CA VAL A 29 31.63 6.29 -2.18
C VAL A 29 31.28 5.97 -0.73
N ASP A 30 29.98 5.91 -0.43
CA ASP A 30 29.47 5.50 0.88
C ASP A 30 28.79 4.13 0.79
N LYS A 31 29.51 3.09 1.24
CA LYS A 31 29.00 1.71 1.21
C LYS A 31 27.80 1.50 2.14
N ASN A 32 27.75 2.19 3.26
CA ASN A 32 26.64 2.05 4.21
C ASN A 32 25.37 2.64 3.63
N LEU A 33 25.48 3.77 2.94
CA LEU A 33 24.36 4.37 2.21
C LEU A 33 23.89 3.47 1.07
N GLU A 34 24.80 2.93 0.25
CA GLU A 34 24.46 1.98 -0.82
C GLU A 34 23.69 0.77 -0.28
N ASP A 35 24.18 0.19 0.81
CA ASP A 35 23.55 -0.98 1.41
C ASP A 35 22.21 -0.61 2.07
N GLY A 36 22.10 0.56 2.70
CA GLY A 36 20.82 1.09 3.19
C GLY A 36 19.80 1.30 2.08
N MET A 37 20.22 1.80 0.92
CA MET A 37 19.35 1.97 -0.24
C MET A 37 18.89 0.66 -0.85
N LYS A 38 19.74 -0.38 -0.85
CA LYS A 38 19.30 -1.74 -1.25
C LYS A 38 18.20 -2.26 -0.34
N GLU A 39 18.32 -2.06 0.97
CA GLU A 39 17.27 -2.45 1.92
C GLU A 39 15.96 -1.69 1.65
N VAL A 40 16.02 -0.39 1.40
CA VAL A 40 14.83 0.41 1.02
C VAL A 40 14.17 -0.18 -0.23
N ILE A 41 14.94 -0.50 -1.28
CA ILE A 41 14.41 -1.08 -2.52
C ILE A 41 13.72 -2.42 -2.26
N ASN A 42 14.32 -3.28 -1.43
CA ASN A 42 13.75 -4.58 -1.08
C ASN A 42 12.44 -4.41 -0.30
N VAL A 43 12.44 -3.57 0.74
CA VAL A 43 11.25 -3.28 1.56
C VAL A 43 10.12 -2.66 0.74
N VAL A 44 10.44 -1.73 -0.18
CA VAL A 44 9.45 -1.13 -1.09
C VAL A 44 8.88 -2.18 -2.05
N THR A 45 9.73 -3.07 -2.58
CA THR A 45 9.30 -4.14 -3.48
C THR A 45 8.29 -5.07 -2.78
N LEU A 46 8.64 -5.54 -1.58
CA LEU A 46 7.77 -6.36 -0.76
C LEU A 46 6.50 -5.61 -0.34
N GLY A 47 6.60 -4.33 0.03
CA GLY A 47 5.45 -3.53 0.44
C GLY A 47 4.45 -3.31 -0.70
N ARG A 48 4.94 -3.15 -1.93
CA ARG A 48 4.10 -3.11 -3.14
C ARG A 48 3.45 -4.46 -3.42
N ALA A 49 4.18 -5.57 -3.22
CA ALA A 49 3.60 -6.92 -3.34
C ALA A 49 2.48 -7.15 -2.31
N ALA A 50 2.70 -6.81 -1.04
CA ALA A 50 1.72 -6.91 0.03
C ALA A 50 0.47 -6.06 -0.28
N ARG A 51 0.68 -4.83 -0.76
CA ARG A 51 -0.40 -3.93 -1.20
C ARG A 51 -1.22 -4.53 -2.36
N ASN A 52 -0.55 -5.10 -3.37
CA ASN A 52 -1.21 -5.74 -4.51
C ASN A 52 -2.03 -6.97 -4.08
N LYS A 53 -1.47 -7.80 -3.19
CA LYS A 53 -2.16 -8.94 -2.59
C LYS A 53 -3.42 -8.53 -1.82
N ALA A 54 -3.36 -7.39 -1.13
CA ALA A 54 -4.51 -6.76 -0.45
C ALA A 54 -5.48 -6.03 -1.40
N ASN A 55 -5.17 -5.92 -2.70
CA ASN A 55 -5.94 -5.17 -3.69
C ASN A 55 -6.17 -3.69 -3.32
N VAL A 56 -5.19 -3.06 -2.64
CA VAL A 56 -5.26 -1.64 -2.27
C VAL A 56 -4.51 -0.80 -3.31
N LYS A 57 -5.12 0.28 -3.81
CA LYS A 57 -4.49 1.18 -4.80
C LYS A 57 -3.32 1.96 -4.16
N ASN A 58 -2.24 2.21 -4.90
CA ASN A 58 -1.10 3.03 -4.42
C ASN A 58 -1.48 4.45 -3.97
N ARG A 59 -2.54 5.03 -4.55
CA ARG A 59 -3.04 6.35 -4.18
C ARG A 59 -3.79 6.37 -2.85
N GLN A 60 -4.25 5.22 -2.36
CA GLN A 60 -4.86 5.08 -1.04
C GLN A 60 -3.76 5.09 0.02
N PRO A 61 -3.66 6.16 0.84
CA PRO A 61 -2.73 6.16 1.95
C PRO A 61 -3.13 5.10 2.97
N LEU A 62 -2.14 4.48 3.58
CA LEU A 62 -2.31 3.49 4.62
C LEU A 62 -1.66 3.94 5.93
N SER A 63 -2.13 3.40 7.05
CA SER A 63 -1.74 3.86 8.37
C SER A 63 -0.28 3.51 8.70
N VAL A 64 0.10 2.25 8.51
CA VAL A 64 1.40 1.76 8.98
C VAL A 64 1.92 0.59 8.15
N LEU A 65 3.23 0.58 7.97
CA LEU A 65 4.01 -0.59 7.54
C LEU A 65 4.88 -1.04 8.71
N TYR A 66 4.89 -2.33 8.99
CA TYR A 66 5.86 -2.94 9.90
C TYR A 66 6.94 -3.63 9.08
N VAL A 67 8.20 -3.46 9.49
CA VAL A 67 9.35 -4.08 8.84
C VAL A 67 10.12 -4.89 9.88
N LYS A 68 10.26 -6.19 9.60
CA LYS A 68 11.10 -7.12 10.34
C LYS A 68 12.29 -7.49 9.47
N GLY A 69 13.48 -7.43 10.04
CA GLY A 69 14.73 -7.59 9.32
C GLY A 69 15.78 -6.60 9.83
N LYS A 70 16.70 -6.19 8.96
CA LYS A 70 17.72 -5.20 9.30
C LYS A 70 17.07 -3.86 9.70
N PRO A 71 17.47 -3.27 10.84
CA PRO A 71 16.93 -1.97 11.27
C PRO A 71 17.21 -0.88 10.23
N LEU A 72 16.16 -0.14 9.86
CA LEU A 72 16.26 1.05 9.02
C LEU A 72 16.46 2.30 9.89
N THR A 73 17.27 3.23 9.42
CA THR A 73 17.37 4.58 10.00
C THR A 73 16.07 5.36 9.77
N GLU A 74 15.82 6.41 10.55
CA GLU A 74 14.60 7.23 10.39
C GLU A 74 14.50 7.86 8.99
N GLU A 75 15.61 8.28 8.40
CA GLU A 75 15.65 8.82 7.03
C GLU A 75 15.19 7.79 5.98
N LEU A 76 15.69 6.55 6.08
CA LEU A 76 15.30 5.46 5.19
C LEU A 76 13.83 5.06 5.42
N LYS A 77 13.35 5.10 6.66
CA LYS A 77 11.93 4.88 6.97
C LYS A 77 11.04 5.94 6.32
N THR A 78 11.43 7.21 6.34
CA THR A 78 10.69 8.28 5.65
C THR A 78 10.63 8.01 4.15
N LEU A 79 11.75 7.61 3.54
CA LEU A 79 11.78 7.28 2.11
C LEU A 79 10.86 6.10 1.77
N VAL A 80 10.89 5.03 2.58
CA VAL A 80 9.97 3.89 2.45
C VAL A 80 8.51 4.35 2.62
N ALA A 81 8.25 5.23 3.59
CA ALA A 81 6.92 5.73 3.89
C ALA A 81 6.32 6.50 2.71
N ASP A 82 7.11 7.39 2.11
CA ASP A 82 6.73 8.18 0.95
C ASP A 82 6.49 7.28 -0.28
N GLU A 83 7.41 6.37 -0.54
CA GLU A 83 7.35 5.48 -1.71
C GLU A 83 6.18 4.50 -1.64
N LEU A 84 5.83 4.06 -0.44
CA LEU A 84 4.67 3.21 -0.19
C LEU A 84 3.43 3.98 0.24
N ASN A 85 3.40 5.31 0.27
CA ASN A 85 2.24 6.10 0.72
C ASN A 85 1.64 5.55 2.04
N VAL A 86 2.49 5.29 3.04
CA VAL A 86 2.09 4.89 4.40
C VAL A 86 2.43 6.03 5.36
N LYS A 87 1.63 6.21 6.43
CA LYS A 87 1.89 7.30 7.38
C LYS A 87 3.10 7.05 8.25
N LYS A 88 3.39 5.79 8.58
CA LYS A 88 4.49 5.40 9.46
C LYS A 88 5.10 4.07 9.02
N VAL A 89 6.40 3.94 9.26
CA VAL A 89 7.14 2.68 9.16
C VAL A 89 7.66 2.34 10.55
N LEU A 90 7.25 1.20 11.09
CA LEU A 90 7.63 0.73 12.41
C LEU A 90 8.51 -0.52 12.29
N GLY A 91 9.40 -0.72 13.26
CA GLY A 91 10.26 -1.91 13.32
C GLY A 91 9.63 -3.06 14.10
N SER A 92 10.24 -4.23 13.95
CA SER A 92 10.13 -5.47 14.76
C SER A 92 8.91 -5.59 15.66
N VAL A 93 7.99 -6.47 15.25
CA VAL A 93 6.82 -6.90 16.01
C VAL A 93 6.73 -8.41 15.94
N SER A 94 5.98 -9.04 16.84
CA SER A 94 5.85 -10.49 16.87
C SER A 94 5.06 -10.96 15.65
N ASP A 95 5.46 -12.10 15.07
CA ASP A 95 4.73 -12.67 13.93
C ASP A 95 3.25 -12.96 14.31
N ARG A 96 3.00 -13.32 15.58
CA ARG A 96 1.64 -13.58 16.11
C ARG A 96 0.70 -12.37 16.04
N ASP A 97 1.22 -11.16 15.89
CA ASP A 97 0.38 -9.95 15.84
C ASP A 97 -0.34 -9.82 14.48
N PHE A 98 0.17 -10.45 13.42
CA PHE A 98 -0.21 -10.14 12.03
C PHE A 98 -0.47 -11.33 11.12
N ILE A 99 0.11 -12.48 11.42
CA ILE A 99 -0.26 -13.73 10.75
C ILE A 99 -1.19 -14.51 11.66
N THR A 100 -1.93 -15.44 11.08
CA THR A 100 -2.71 -16.45 11.77
C THR A 100 -2.58 -17.76 10.99
N TYR A 101 -3.07 -18.85 11.55
CA TYR A 101 -3.15 -20.12 10.86
C TYR A 101 -4.54 -20.35 10.30
N GLU A 102 -4.63 -20.56 8.99
CA GLU A 102 -5.82 -21.12 8.36
C GLU A 102 -5.81 -22.64 8.59
N LEU A 103 -6.84 -23.13 9.27
CA LEU A 103 -6.99 -24.54 9.60
C LEU A 103 -8.06 -25.16 8.71
N LYS A 104 -7.70 -26.25 8.03
CA LYS A 104 -8.63 -27.07 7.25
C LYS A 104 -8.62 -28.50 7.78
N PRO A 105 -9.79 -29.16 7.92
CA PRO A 105 -9.80 -30.53 8.39
C PRO A 105 -9.19 -31.47 7.34
N GLN A 106 -8.30 -32.36 7.77
CA GLN A 106 -7.79 -33.43 6.94
C GLN A 106 -8.91 -34.47 6.72
N LEU A 107 -9.50 -34.46 5.53
CA LEU A 107 -10.68 -35.30 5.24
C LEU A 107 -10.39 -36.80 5.36
N LYS A 108 -9.13 -37.24 5.15
CA LYS A 108 -8.74 -38.64 5.28
C LYS A 108 -8.86 -39.17 6.71
N THR A 109 -8.66 -38.32 7.72
CA THR A 109 -8.61 -38.73 9.13
C THR A 109 -9.86 -38.28 9.89
N ILE A 110 -10.34 -37.05 9.68
CA ILE A 110 -11.56 -36.51 10.28
C ILE A 110 -12.82 -37.08 9.63
N GLY A 111 -12.79 -37.40 8.33
CA GLY A 111 -13.95 -37.93 7.61
C GLY A 111 -14.53 -39.22 8.21
N PRO A 112 -13.71 -40.25 8.49
CA PRO A 112 -14.17 -41.46 9.16
C PRO A 112 -14.65 -41.25 10.60
N LYS A 113 -14.06 -40.31 11.36
CA LYS A 113 -14.40 -40.05 12.77
C LYS A 113 -15.68 -39.21 12.92
N TYR A 114 -15.82 -38.16 12.12
CA TYR A 114 -16.80 -37.09 12.32
C TYR A 114 -17.56 -36.70 11.05
N GLY A 115 -17.70 -37.62 10.07
CA GLY A 115 -18.33 -37.37 8.77
C GLY A 115 -19.59 -36.48 8.78
N PRO A 116 -20.60 -36.75 9.64
CA PRO A 116 -21.81 -35.91 9.74
C PRO A 116 -21.57 -34.48 10.25
N LEU A 117 -20.49 -34.23 10.99
CA LEU A 117 -20.12 -32.94 11.58
C LEU A 117 -19.15 -32.13 10.72
N LEU A 118 -18.67 -32.66 9.59
CA LEU A 118 -17.64 -32.03 8.76
C LEU A 118 -17.94 -30.56 8.39
N GLY A 119 -19.20 -30.24 8.09
CA GLY A 119 -19.60 -28.86 7.80
C GLY A 119 -19.41 -27.93 8.99
N LYS A 120 -19.79 -28.38 10.19
CA LYS A 120 -19.66 -27.61 11.44
C LYS A 120 -18.20 -27.50 11.90
N ILE A 121 -17.42 -28.57 11.72
CA ILE A 121 -15.96 -28.57 11.96
C ILE A 121 -15.27 -27.54 11.06
N LYS A 122 -15.62 -27.47 9.77
CA LYS A 122 -15.07 -26.45 8.86
C LYS A 122 -15.42 -25.03 9.30
N ALA A 123 -16.66 -24.81 9.75
CA ALA A 123 -17.07 -23.49 10.24
C ALA A 123 -16.32 -23.11 11.53
N PHE A 124 -16.22 -24.02 12.49
CA PHE A 124 -15.46 -23.82 13.71
C PHE A 124 -13.98 -23.48 13.44
N LEU A 125 -13.30 -24.28 12.63
CA LEU A 125 -11.88 -24.07 12.29
C LEU A 125 -11.63 -22.78 11.49
N ALA A 126 -12.65 -22.21 10.84
CA ALA A 126 -12.54 -20.95 10.11
C ALA A 126 -12.62 -19.71 11.02
N GLU A 127 -13.24 -19.83 12.19
CA GLU A 127 -13.44 -18.72 13.14
C GLU A 127 -12.55 -18.80 14.39
N ALA A 128 -12.05 -20.00 14.71
CA ALA A 128 -11.22 -20.23 15.89
C ALA A 128 -9.84 -19.55 15.79
N ASP A 129 -9.19 -19.37 16.94
CA ASP A 129 -7.81 -18.90 17.00
C ASP A 129 -6.85 -20.01 16.52
N GLY A 130 -6.28 -19.80 15.33
CA GLY A 130 -5.35 -20.73 14.72
C GLY A 130 -4.11 -21.02 15.57
N PHE A 131 -3.61 -20.03 16.33
CA PHE A 131 -2.45 -20.25 17.21
C PHE A 131 -2.81 -21.14 18.40
N GLU A 132 -3.96 -20.90 19.03
CA GLU A 132 -4.41 -21.71 20.17
C GLU A 132 -4.49 -23.20 19.79
N ILE A 133 -5.10 -23.48 18.63
CA ILE A 133 -5.26 -24.86 18.16
C ILE A 133 -3.93 -25.46 17.75
N VAL A 134 -3.08 -24.73 17.01
CA VAL A 134 -1.75 -25.23 16.58
C VAL A 134 -0.85 -25.52 17.79
N ASP A 135 -0.76 -24.58 18.73
CA ASP A 135 0.03 -24.74 19.96
C ASP A 135 -0.49 -25.94 20.78
N ALA A 136 -1.81 -26.15 20.83
CA ALA A 136 -2.40 -27.29 21.54
C ALA A 136 -2.11 -28.64 20.87
N VAL A 137 -2.24 -28.75 19.54
CA VAL A 137 -1.99 -30.02 18.83
C VAL A 137 -0.50 -30.35 18.68
N GLU A 138 0.40 -29.37 18.85
CA GLU A 138 1.84 -29.65 18.98
C GLU A 138 2.18 -30.35 20.31
N ASN A 139 1.43 -30.04 21.37
CA ASN A 139 1.65 -30.57 22.71
C ASN A 139 0.69 -31.73 23.07
N GLY A 140 -0.20 -32.13 22.16
CA GLY A 140 -1.18 -33.19 22.39
C GLY A 140 -2.35 -33.15 21.42
N VAL A 141 -3.56 -33.01 21.96
CA VAL A 141 -4.80 -32.91 21.19
C VAL A 141 -5.56 -31.66 21.61
N TYR A 142 -6.21 -31.01 20.65
CA TYR A 142 -7.14 -29.93 20.92
C TYR A 142 -8.56 -30.50 20.98
N THR A 143 -9.22 -30.32 22.11
CA THR A 143 -10.58 -30.85 22.35
C THR A 143 -11.56 -29.70 22.45
N THR A 144 -12.65 -29.78 21.69
CA THR A 144 -13.74 -28.80 21.70
C THR A 144 -15.10 -29.48 21.54
N GLU A 145 -16.17 -28.76 21.85
CA GLU A 145 -17.53 -29.25 21.70
C GLU A 145 -18.18 -28.62 20.46
N ILE A 146 -18.58 -29.47 19.50
CA ILE A 146 -19.25 -29.04 18.27
C ILE A 146 -20.55 -29.81 18.18
N ASP A 147 -21.68 -29.10 18.22
CA ASP A 147 -23.03 -29.68 18.12
C ASP A 147 -23.37 -30.69 19.24
N GLY A 148 -22.95 -30.41 20.47
CA GLY A 148 -23.19 -31.29 21.63
C GLY A 148 -22.30 -32.54 21.63
N LYS A 149 -21.28 -32.60 20.77
CA LYS A 149 -20.34 -33.72 20.67
C LYS A 149 -18.91 -33.23 20.86
N THR A 150 -18.17 -33.96 21.69
CA THR A 150 -16.73 -33.75 21.87
C THR A 150 -15.99 -34.16 20.59
N VAL A 151 -15.28 -33.21 20.00
CA VAL A 151 -14.42 -33.38 18.83
C VAL A 151 -12.98 -33.16 19.26
N GLU A 152 -12.11 -34.10 18.92
CA GLU A 152 -10.68 -34.04 19.19
C GLU A 152 -9.91 -33.92 17.89
N PHE A 153 -8.96 -32.98 17.87
CA PHE A 153 -8.04 -32.76 16.77
C PHE A 153 -6.64 -33.12 17.21
N ALA A 154 -6.01 -34.08 16.51
CA ALA A 154 -4.56 -34.29 16.57
C ALA A 154 -3.86 -33.51 15.46
N LYS A 155 -2.53 -33.44 15.49
CA LYS A 155 -1.72 -32.78 14.46
C LYS A 155 -2.05 -33.24 13.04
N ASP A 156 -2.20 -34.55 12.83
CA ASP A 156 -2.50 -35.14 11.51
C ASP A 156 -3.94 -34.91 11.04
N ASP A 157 -4.82 -34.46 11.94
CA ASP A 157 -6.22 -34.15 11.64
C ASP A 157 -6.41 -32.76 11.01
N LEU A 158 -5.35 -31.93 11.00
CA LEU A 158 -5.40 -30.54 10.55
C LEU A 158 -4.39 -30.29 9.42
N LEU A 159 -4.87 -29.63 8.38
CA LEU A 159 -4.05 -28.97 7.39
C LEU A 159 -3.87 -27.51 7.82
N VAL A 160 -2.65 -27.17 8.22
CA VAL A 160 -2.28 -25.84 8.69
C VAL A 160 -1.63 -25.07 7.55
N ALA A 161 -2.17 -23.90 7.23
CA ALA A 161 -1.55 -22.95 6.31
C ALA A 161 -1.37 -21.60 6.99
N VAL A 162 -0.27 -20.91 6.72
CA VAL A 162 -0.08 -19.53 7.19
C VAL A 162 -0.99 -18.62 6.37
N LYS A 163 -1.71 -17.74 7.05
CA LYS A 163 -2.59 -16.74 6.43
C LYS A 163 -2.40 -15.39 7.12
N ASP A 164 -2.55 -14.31 6.37
CA ASP A 164 -2.55 -12.98 6.96
C ASP A 164 -3.79 -12.79 7.84
N ARG A 165 -3.61 -12.15 9.00
CA ARG A 165 -4.73 -11.75 9.85
C ARG A 165 -5.59 -10.72 9.08
N PRO A 166 -6.92 -10.75 9.19
CA PRO A 166 -7.77 -9.72 8.60
C PRO A 166 -7.29 -8.32 9.00
N GLY A 167 -7.24 -7.39 8.03
CA GLY A 167 -6.70 -6.04 8.22
C GLY A 167 -5.18 -5.94 8.02
N PHE A 168 -4.50 -7.04 7.72
CA PHE A 168 -3.08 -7.07 7.42
C PHE A 168 -2.77 -7.84 6.13
N ALA A 169 -1.67 -7.47 5.49
CA ALA A 169 -1.07 -8.22 4.39
C ALA A 169 0.43 -8.32 4.60
N ALA A 170 0.96 -9.54 4.68
CA ALA A 170 2.38 -9.78 4.88
C ALA A 170 3.03 -10.37 3.63
N GLU A 171 4.27 -9.95 3.38
CA GLU A 171 5.16 -10.50 2.37
C GLU A 171 6.54 -10.72 2.97
N THR A 172 7.21 -11.80 2.57
CA THR A 172 8.52 -12.18 3.09
C THR A 172 9.44 -12.63 1.98
N GLU A 173 10.66 -12.12 1.98
CA GLU A 173 11.74 -12.58 1.10
C GLU A 173 13.05 -12.64 1.89
N GLY A 174 13.65 -13.83 1.93
CA GLY A 174 14.81 -14.10 2.78
C GLY A 174 14.49 -13.81 4.25
N ASP A 175 15.30 -12.95 4.87
CA ASP A 175 15.17 -12.55 6.28
C ASP A 175 14.32 -11.26 6.48
N ILE A 176 13.74 -10.72 5.41
CA ILE A 176 12.94 -9.49 5.45
C ILE A 176 11.46 -9.86 5.35
N THR A 177 10.69 -9.42 6.34
CA THR A 177 9.23 -9.49 6.32
C THR A 177 8.67 -8.08 6.41
N VAL A 178 7.75 -7.74 5.52
CA VAL A 178 6.99 -6.51 5.59
C VAL A 178 5.52 -6.82 5.81
N ILE A 179 4.87 -5.99 6.61
CA ILE A 179 3.48 -6.21 7.01
C ILE A 179 2.75 -4.89 6.91
N LEU A 180 1.78 -4.86 6.03
CA LEU A 180 0.99 -3.69 5.73
C LEU A 180 -0.32 -3.75 6.50
N ASN A 181 -0.64 -2.70 7.25
CA ASN A 181 -2.00 -2.53 7.77
C ASN A 181 -2.90 -2.02 6.64
N THR A 182 -3.91 -2.81 6.29
CA THR A 182 -4.83 -2.56 5.18
C THR A 182 -6.13 -1.91 5.63
N ASP A 183 -6.33 -1.71 6.94
CA ASP A 183 -7.50 -1.02 7.46
C ASP A 183 -7.41 0.48 7.12
N VAL A 184 -8.43 0.95 6.42
CA VAL A 184 -8.51 2.33 5.95
C VAL A 184 -9.52 3.09 6.81
N THR A 185 -9.02 4.04 7.60
CA THR A 185 -9.90 4.92 8.39
C THR A 185 -10.63 5.91 7.49
N PRO A 186 -11.76 6.51 7.92
CA PRO A 186 -12.48 7.51 7.12
C PRO A 186 -11.60 8.70 6.67
N GLU A 187 -10.63 9.09 7.49
CA GLU A 187 -9.67 10.15 7.15
C GLU A 187 -8.74 9.71 6.02
N LEU A 188 -8.26 8.46 6.06
CA LEU A 188 -7.43 7.90 5.00
C LEU A 188 -8.22 7.72 3.70
N VAL A 189 -9.49 7.31 3.77
CA VAL A 189 -10.38 7.24 2.58
C VAL A 189 -10.50 8.63 1.94
N SER A 190 -10.84 9.65 2.73
CA SER A 190 -10.95 11.04 2.26
C SER A 190 -9.66 11.52 1.60
N GLU A 191 -8.50 11.25 2.20
CA GLU A 191 -7.20 11.61 1.63
C GLU A 191 -6.89 10.83 0.34
N GLY A 192 -7.32 9.58 0.24
CA GLY A 192 -7.23 8.76 -0.97
C GLY A 192 -8.07 9.32 -2.12
N LEU A 193 -9.31 9.73 -1.84
CA LEU A 193 -10.20 10.39 -2.81
C LEU A 193 -9.61 11.70 -3.32
N ALA A 194 -9.05 12.52 -2.42
CA ALA A 194 -8.35 13.75 -2.80
C ALA A 194 -7.19 13.47 -3.76
N ARG A 195 -6.37 12.44 -3.50
CA ARG A 195 -5.27 12.04 -4.40
C ARG A 195 -5.75 11.49 -5.74
N GLU A 196 -6.85 10.73 -5.76
CA GLU A 196 -7.47 10.28 -7.01
C GLU A 196 -7.92 11.47 -7.86
N VAL A 197 -8.61 12.45 -7.26
CA VAL A 197 -9.03 13.67 -7.99
C VAL A 197 -7.83 14.44 -8.52
N VAL A 198 -6.79 14.67 -7.72
CA VAL A 198 -5.56 15.33 -8.18
C VAL A 198 -4.98 14.58 -9.39
N SER A 199 -4.89 13.25 -9.33
CA SER A 199 -4.38 12.45 -10.45
C SER A 199 -5.22 12.62 -11.72
N LYS A 200 -6.55 12.69 -11.60
CA LYS A 200 -7.44 12.89 -12.75
C LYS A 200 -7.35 14.30 -13.30
N VAL A 201 -7.35 15.31 -12.44
CA VAL A 201 -7.15 16.72 -12.83
C VAL A 201 -5.82 16.89 -13.56
N GLN A 202 -4.73 16.31 -13.07
CA GLN A 202 -3.43 16.39 -13.73
C GLN A 202 -3.43 15.70 -15.11
N THR A 203 -4.17 14.60 -15.25
CA THR A 203 -4.36 13.95 -16.56
C THR A 203 -5.15 14.87 -17.50
N MET A 204 -6.25 15.44 -17.03
CA MET A 204 -7.09 16.37 -17.80
C MET A 204 -6.34 17.64 -18.20
N ARG A 205 -5.49 18.20 -17.33
CA ARG A 205 -4.63 19.35 -17.67
C ARG A 205 -3.72 19.05 -18.86
N LYS A 206 -3.08 17.87 -18.87
CA LYS A 206 -2.24 17.43 -20.00
C LYS A 206 -3.05 17.24 -21.28
N GLU A 207 -4.22 16.60 -21.18
CA GLU A 207 -5.13 16.39 -22.31
C GLU A 207 -5.65 17.71 -22.89
N ALA A 208 -5.88 18.71 -22.05
CA ALA A 208 -6.34 20.04 -22.44
C ALA A 208 -5.19 21.01 -22.85
N GLY A 209 -3.93 20.55 -22.81
CA GLY A 209 -2.76 21.35 -23.21
C GLY A 209 -2.39 22.47 -22.22
N PHE A 210 -2.67 22.30 -20.93
CA PHE A 210 -2.32 23.28 -19.90
C PHE A 210 -0.88 23.08 -19.43
N GLU A 211 -0.22 24.17 -19.08
CA GLU A 211 1.13 24.17 -18.50
C GLU A 211 1.07 23.86 -17.00
N VAL A 212 2.17 23.36 -16.42
CA VAL A 212 2.23 23.01 -14.99
C VAL A 212 1.98 24.21 -14.07
N VAL A 213 2.34 25.41 -14.52
CA VAL A 213 2.20 26.67 -13.77
C VAL A 213 0.82 27.33 -13.92
N ASP A 214 -0.06 26.78 -14.77
CA ASP A 214 -1.36 27.39 -15.01
C ASP A 214 -2.27 27.27 -13.78
N HIS A 215 -2.91 28.37 -13.42
CA HIS A 215 -3.98 28.40 -12.44
C HIS A 215 -5.29 27.92 -13.06
N ILE A 216 -6.07 27.15 -12.31
CA ILE A 216 -7.31 26.54 -12.82
C ILE A 216 -8.49 26.70 -11.85
N VAL A 217 -9.70 26.51 -12.37
CA VAL A 217 -10.91 26.19 -11.61
C VAL A 217 -11.26 24.73 -11.88
N ILE A 218 -11.59 23.99 -10.81
CA ILE A 218 -12.06 22.61 -10.89
C ILE A 218 -13.57 22.59 -10.67
N GLY A 219 -14.31 21.99 -11.59
CA GLY A 219 -15.70 21.61 -11.36
C GLY A 219 -15.81 20.13 -10.96
N LEU A 220 -16.63 19.82 -9.97
CA LEU A 220 -16.80 18.48 -9.40
C LEU A 220 -18.28 18.14 -9.24
N LYS A 221 -18.76 17.15 -10.00
CA LYS A 221 -20.04 16.46 -9.72
C LYS A 221 -19.75 15.03 -9.28
N ALA A 222 -20.04 14.76 -8.00
CA ALA A 222 -19.81 13.48 -7.35
C ALA A 222 -20.74 13.36 -6.12
N SER A 223 -20.66 12.24 -5.40
CA SER A 223 -21.28 12.10 -4.08
C SER A 223 -20.77 13.12 -3.07
N ASP A 224 -21.53 13.30 -1.98
CA ASP A 224 -21.14 14.18 -0.87
C ASP A 224 -19.82 13.73 -0.21
N GLU A 225 -19.50 12.44 -0.24
CA GLU A 225 -18.26 11.89 0.28
C GLU A 225 -17.05 12.43 -0.49
N VAL A 226 -17.08 12.33 -1.83
CA VAL A 226 -16.01 12.85 -2.70
C VAL A 226 -15.94 14.37 -2.62
N LYS A 227 -17.09 15.06 -2.60
CA LYS A 227 -17.12 16.52 -2.44
C LYS A 227 -16.47 16.97 -1.14
N LYS A 228 -16.81 16.34 -0.02
CA LYS A 228 -16.23 16.61 1.30
C LYS A 228 -14.72 16.37 1.33
N ALA A 229 -14.24 15.36 0.59
CA ALA A 229 -12.82 15.06 0.49
C ALA A 229 -12.02 16.11 -0.30
N VAL A 230 -12.67 16.92 -1.16
CA VAL A 230 -11.99 17.69 -2.21
C VAL A 230 -12.24 19.20 -2.13
N GLN A 231 -13.49 19.65 -1.93
CA GLN A 231 -13.90 21.06 -2.13
C GLN A 231 -13.07 22.05 -1.29
N ASP A 232 -12.85 21.73 -0.01
CA ASP A 232 -12.06 22.56 0.92
C ASP A 232 -10.69 21.97 1.25
N ASN A 233 -10.23 21.03 0.42
CA ASN A 233 -8.97 20.35 0.67
C ASN A 233 -7.78 21.17 0.16
N ALA A 234 -6.98 21.69 1.11
CA ALA A 234 -5.79 22.49 0.81
C ALA A 234 -4.75 21.73 -0.03
N PHE A 235 -4.64 20.40 0.12
CA PHE A 235 -3.74 19.59 -0.68
C PHE A 235 -4.15 19.61 -2.16
N VAL A 236 -5.44 19.47 -2.46
CA VAL A 236 -5.94 19.50 -3.85
C VAL A 236 -5.61 20.86 -4.47
N LYS A 237 -6.03 21.96 -3.84
CA LYS A 237 -5.81 23.33 -4.34
C LYS A 237 -4.32 23.62 -4.57
N LYS A 238 -3.47 23.24 -3.62
CA LYS A 238 -2.01 23.45 -3.70
C LYS A 238 -1.37 22.66 -4.84
N VAL A 239 -1.68 21.37 -4.98
CA VAL A 239 -1.01 20.50 -5.97
C VAL A 239 -1.50 20.77 -7.39
N THR A 240 -2.75 21.22 -7.55
CA THR A 240 -3.33 21.50 -8.86
C THR A 240 -3.36 22.99 -9.21
N LEU A 241 -2.76 23.87 -8.40
CA LEU A 241 -2.90 25.33 -8.55
C LEU A 241 -4.35 25.76 -8.82
N ALA A 242 -5.29 25.17 -8.09
CA ALA A 242 -6.71 25.44 -8.27
C ALA A 242 -7.13 26.60 -7.37
N ASP A 243 -7.65 27.66 -7.99
CA ASP A 243 -8.15 28.84 -7.30
C ASP A 243 -9.51 28.57 -6.65
N ALA A 244 -10.30 27.67 -7.24
CA ALA A 244 -11.59 27.23 -6.70
C ALA A 244 -11.92 25.79 -7.11
N VAL A 245 -12.72 25.13 -6.27
CA VAL A 245 -13.40 23.87 -6.56
C VAL A 245 -14.91 24.13 -6.36
N SER A 246 -15.73 23.91 -7.38
CA SER A 246 -17.17 24.15 -7.33
C SER A 246 -17.97 22.97 -7.89
N ASP A 247 -19.29 23.01 -7.72
CA ASP A 247 -20.22 22.03 -8.30
C ASP A 247 -20.58 22.33 -9.77
N GLU A 248 -20.10 23.44 -10.31
CA GLU A 248 -20.34 23.87 -11.67
C GLU A 248 -19.29 23.27 -12.61
N LEU A 249 -19.73 22.68 -13.71
CA LEU A 249 -18.83 22.11 -14.73
C LEU A 249 -18.58 23.15 -15.82
N ASP A 250 -17.32 23.51 -16.05
CA ASP A 250 -16.92 24.50 -17.04
C ASP A 250 -15.54 24.18 -17.62
N GLY A 251 -15.32 24.50 -18.90
CA GLY A 251 -14.10 24.16 -19.63
C GLY A 251 -14.06 22.71 -20.12
N TYR A 252 -12.94 22.03 -19.90
CA TYR A 252 -12.73 20.65 -20.34
C TYR A 252 -13.34 19.67 -19.33
N VAL A 253 -14.39 18.95 -19.73
CA VAL A 253 -15.17 18.06 -18.85
C VAL A 253 -14.89 16.60 -19.19
N LYS A 254 -14.77 15.74 -18.17
CA LYS A 254 -14.60 14.29 -18.34
C LYS A 254 -15.15 13.51 -17.16
N GLU A 255 -15.71 12.34 -17.45
CA GLU A 255 -16.19 11.39 -16.45
C GLU A 255 -15.10 10.37 -16.10
N TRP A 256 -15.07 9.97 -14.83
CA TRP A 256 -14.13 9.03 -14.27
C TRP A 256 -14.81 8.05 -13.33
N ASP A 257 -14.35 6.81 -13.33
CA ASP A 257 -14.75 5.78 -12.37
C ASP A 257 -13.79 5.76 -11.17
N PHE A 258 -14.34 5.96 -9.98
CA PHE A 258 -13.66 5.98 -8.69
C PHE A 258 -13.92 4.69 -7.89
N GLY A 259 -14.00 3.54 -8.58
CA GLY A 259 -14.20 2.24 -7.92
C GLY A 259 -15.67 1.88 -7.74
N GLY A 260 -16.48 2.16 -8.76
CA GLY A 260 -17.92 1.95 -8.81
C GLY A 260 -18.73 3.24 -8.73
N GLU A 261 -18.13 4.34 -8.28
CA GLU A 261 -18.75 5.67 -8.30
C GLU A 261 -18.33 6.45 -9.55
N THR A 262 -19.31 6.99 -10.28
CA THR A 262 -19.05 7.89 -11.41
C THR A 262 -18.88 9.32 -10.91
N VAL A 263 -17.72 9.91 -11.22
CA VAL A 263 -17.33 11.27 -10.85
C VAL A 263 -17.09 12.08 -12.13
N THR A 264 -17.83 13.18 -12.31
CA THR A 264 -17.60 14.11 -13.42
C THR A 264 -16.73 15.26 -12.95
N LEU A 265 -15.58 15.45 -13.59
CA LEU A 265 -14.66 16.55 -13.34
C LEU A 265 -14.66 17.52 -14.51
N SER A 266 -14.36 18.78 -14.23
CA SER A 266 -14.00 19.76 -15.26
C SER A 266 -12.78 20.57 -14.85
N VAL A 267 -11.99 21.00 -15.83
CA VAL A 267 -10.86 21.90 -15.63
C VAL A 267 -10.96 23.09 -16.58
N LYS A 268 -10.79 24.29 -16.02
CA LYS A 268 -10.75 25.54 -16.78
C LYS A 268 -9.56 26.36 -16.37
N LYS A 269 -8.73 26.78 -17.33
CA LYS A 269 -7.63 27.70 -17.10
C LYS A 269 -8.18 29.09 -16.73
N VAL A 270 -7.64 29.66 -15.66
CA VAL A 270 -7.87 31.06 -15.28
C VAL A 270 -7.04 31.93 -16.22
N LYS A 271 -7.65 32.99 -16.75
CA LYS A 271 -6.99 33.93 -17.66
C LYS A 271 -5.99 34.82 -16.93
#